data_AF-A0A949QDW8-F1
#
_entry.id   AF-A0A949QDW8-F1
#
_cell.length_a   1.000
_cell.length_b   1.000
_cell.length_c   1.000
_cell.angle_alpha   90.00
_cell.angle_beta   90.00
_cell.angle_gamma   90.00
#
_symmetry.space_group_name_H-M   'P 1'
#
loop_
_entity.id
_entity.type
_entity.pdbx_description
1 polymer ?
#
loop_
_entity_poly.entity_id
_entity_poly.type
_entity_poly.pdbx_seq_one_letter_code
_entity_poly.pdbx_strand_id
1 'polypeptide(L)' 'MPLEPVNYIMIALGVLVIVISYWGMYLERAVDGIFALYVSPVTLIGSYIWIVFAILYRPKRLKKEQA' A
#
# COMPACT_ATOMS: atom_id res chain seq x y z
N MET A 1 5.68 -18.87 -6.20
CA MET A 1 6.47 -17.80 -5.53
C MET A 1 6.18 -17.88 -4.04
N PRO A 2 7.07 -17.42 -3.14
CA PRO A 2 6.89 -17.51 -1.69
C PRO A 2 5.72 -16.68 -1.13
N LEU A 3 5.10 -15.82 -1.94
CA LEU A 3 3.93 -15.01 -1.62
C LEU A 3 2.69 -15.57 -2.33
N GLU A 4 1.54 -15.60 -1.66
CA GLU A 4 0.27 -15.99 -2.26
C GLU A 4 -0.37 -14.83 -3.07
N PRO A 5 -1.32 -15.10 -3.97
CA PRO A 5 -1.98 -14.06 -4.77
C PRO A 5 -2.56 -12.91 -3.94
N VAL A 6 -3.06 -13.22 -2.74
CA VAL A 6 -3.61 -12.23 -1.81
C VAL A 6 -2.54 -11.22 -1.38
N ASN A 7 -1.33 -11.68 -1.07
CA ASN A 7 -0.21 -10.80 -0.71
C ASN A 7 0.12 -9.84 -1.85
N TYR A 8 0.12 -10.31 -3.10
CA TYR A 8 0.39 -9.46 -4.26
C TYR A 8 -0.67 -8.38 -4.43
N ILE A 9 -1.95 -8.71 -4.24
CA ILE A 9 -3.03 -7.72 -4.29
C ILE A 9 -2.86 -6.69 -3.16
N MET A 10 -2.55 -7.14 -1.94
CA MET A 10 -2.31 -6.23 -0.82
C MET A 10 -1.12 -5.30 -1.06
N ILE A 11 -0.02 -5.81 -1.61
CA ILE A 11 1.14 -5.01 -1.99
C ILE A 11 0.75 -4.01 -3.09
N ALA A 12 0.01 -4.44 -4.12
CA ALA A 12 -0.43 -3.57 -5.20
C ALA A 12 -1.29 -2.41 -4.68
N LEU A 13 -2.17 -2.66 -3.70
CA LEU A 13 -2.93 -1.60 -3.03
C LEU A 13 -2.02 -0.61 -2.30
N GLY A 14 -1.01 -1.10 -1.57
CA GLY A 14 -0.03 -0.22 -0.92
C GLY A 14 0.74 0.64 -1.90
N VAL A 15 1.21 0.05 -3.00
CA VAL A 15 1.90 0.77 -4.08
C VAL A 15 0.98 1.79 -4.74
N LEU A 16 -0.29 1.46 -4.95
CA LEU A 16 -1.27 2.39 -5.51
C LEU A 16 -1.44 3.63 -4.63
N VAL A 17 -1.48 3.47 -3.31
CA VAL A 17 -1.54 4.62 -2.38
C VAL A 17 -0.29 5.48 -2.50
N ILE A 18 0.91 4.88 -2.58
CA ILE A 18 2.17 5.62 -2.81
C ILE A 18 2.06 6.47 -4.08
N VAL A 19 1.61 5.87 -5.19
CA VAL A 19 1.45 6.58 -6.48
C VAL A 19 0.48 7.74 -6.33
N ILE A 20 -0.66 7.54 -5.65
CA ILE A 20 -1.66 8.59 -5.44
C ILE A 20 -1.10 9.72 -4.57
N SER A 21 -0.31 9.42 -3.53
CA SER A 21 0.33 10.44 -2.69
C SER A 21 1.25 11.35 -3.52
N TYR A 22 2.12 10.76 -4.34
CA TYR A 22 2.99 11.53 -5.23
C TYR A 22 2.22 12.25 -6.34
N TRP A 23 1.17 11.63 -6.87
CA TRP A 23 0.30 12.25 -7.87
C TRP A 23 -0.41 13.49 -7.31
N GLY A 24 -0.90 13.44 -6.07
CA GLY A 24 -1.49 14.59 -5.39
C GLY A 24 -0.52 15.75 -5.26
N MET A 25 0.71 15.47 -4.81
CA MET A 25 1.78 16.49 -4.76
C MET A 25 2.12 17.05 -6.15
N TYR A 26 2.14 16.19 -7.17
CA TYR A 26 2.41 16.60 -8.55
C TYR A 26 1.33 17.56 -9.08
N LEU A 27 0.06 17.33 -8.74
CA LEU A 27 -1.04 18.21 -9.13
C LEU A 27 -1.00 19.54 -8.38
N GLU A 28 -0.65 19.53 -7.09
CA GLU A 28 -0.62 20.73 -6.27
C GLU A 28 0.53 21.69 -6.64
N ARG A 29 1.66 21.16 -7.16
CA ARG A 29 2.84 21.94 -7.62
C ARG A 29 3.40 22.93 -6.59
N ALA A 30 3.12 22.73 -5.31
CA ALA A 30 3.63 23.54 -4.22
C ALA A 30 4.41 22.66 -3.26
N VAL A 31 5.67 23.04 -2.99
CA VAL A 31 6.51 22.34 -2.00
C VAL A 31 5.92 22.48 -0.61
N ASP A 32 5.31 23.63 -0.33
CA ASP A 32 4.61 23.90 0.92
C ASP A 32 3.09 23.64 0.85
N GLY A 33 2.67 22.78 -0.09
CA GLY A 33 1.29 22.40 -0.30
C GLY A 33 0.72 21.47 0.78
N ILE A 34 -0.61 21.38 0.88
CA ILE A 34 -1.31 20.51 1.84
C ILE A 34 -0.96 19.04 1.62
N PHE A 35 -0.84 18.61 0.35
CA PHE A 35 -0.45 17.25 0.03
C PHE A 35 0.99 16.97 0.45
N ALA A 36 1.89 17.93 0.28
CA ALA A 36 3.29 17.75 0.65
C ALA A 36 3.50 17.73 2.17
N LEU A 37 2.87 18.67 2.91
CA LEU A 37 3.09 18.80 4.35
C LEU A 37 2.28 17.83 5.21
N TYR A 38 1.06 17.49 4.80
CA TYR A 38 0.13 16.79 5.70
C TYR A 38 -0.34 15.45 5.16
N VAL A 39 -0.73 15.36 3.89
CA VAL A 39 -1.34 14.12 3.34
C VAL A 39 -0.28 13.08 3.01
N SER A 40 0.75 13.46 2.25
CA SER A 40 1.76 12.53 1.74
C SER A 40 2.60 11.89 2.85
N PRO A 41 3.07 12.61 3.88
CA PRO A 41 3.84 11.98 4.96
C PRO A 41 3.06 10.85 5.64
N VAL A 42 1.80 11.10 5.99
CA VAL A 42 0.94 10.11 6.67
C VAL A 42 0.62 8.93 5.75
N THR A 43 0.22 9.21 4.51
CA THR A 43 -0.17 8.17 3.54
C THR A 43 1.02 7.32 3.10
N LEU A 44 2.21 7.91 2.91
CA LEU A 44 3.42 7.17 2.57
C LEU A 44 3.86 6.26 3.71
N ILE A 45 3.92 6.76 4.96
CA ILE A 45 4.23 5.93 6.13
C ILE A 45 3.23 4.77 6.25
N GLY A 46 1.93 5.06 6.15
CA GLY A 46 0.88 4.04 6.18
C GLY A 46 1.04 3.00 5.07
N SER A 47 1.42 3.42 3.87
CA SER A 47 1.67 2.52 2.73
C SER A 47 2.86 1.60 2.98
N TYR A 48 3.96 2.12 3.52
CA TYR A 48 5.12 1.30 3.85
C TYR A 48 4.79 0.26 4.94
N ILE A 49 4.09 0.68 6.00
CA ILE A 49 3.62 -0.24 7.05
C ILE A 49 2.72 -1.31 6.45
N TRP A 50 1.80 -0.91 5.57
CA TRP A 50 0.89 -1.83 4.88
C TRP A 50 1.63 -2.83 3.99
N ILE A 51 2.62 -2.39 3.22
CA ILE A 51 3.41 -3.28 2.36
C ILE A 51 4.22 -4.27 3.20
N VAL A 52 4.83 -3.83 4.30
CA VAL A 52 5.52 -4.74 5.24
C VAL A 52 4.53 -5.75 5.81
N PHE A 53 3.35 -5.31 6.24
CA PHE A 53 2.28 -6.21 6.70
C PHE A 53 1.88 -7.21 5.61
N ALA A 54 1.70 -6.75 4.37
CA ALA A 54 1.34 -7.59 3.23
C ALA A 54 2.42 -8.63 2.90
N ILE A 55 3.70 -8.30 3.06
CA ILE A 55 4.81 -9.25 2.88
C ILE A 55 4.81 -10.30 3.99
N LEU A 56 4.57 -9.89 5.24
CA LEU A 56 4.58 -10.77 6.42
C LEU A 56 3.28 -11.57 6.58
N TYR A 57 2.21 -11.17 5.91
CA TYR A 57 0.92 -11.83 5.98
C TYR A 57 1.04 -13.27 5.45
N ARG A 58 0.78 -14.26 6.31
CA ARG A 58 0.70 -15.65 5.90
C ARG A 58 -0.76 -16.06 5.88
N PRO A 59 -1.40 -16.14 4.71
CA PRO A 59 -2.76 -16.67 4.63
C PRO A 59 -2.76 -18.09 5.19
N LYS A 60 -3.58 -18.31 6.23
CA LYS A 60 -3.87 -19.67 6.68
C LYS A 60 -4.66 -20.31 5.54
N ARG A 61 -4.10 -21.35 4.91
CA ARG A 61 -4.75 -22.11 3.86
C ARG A 61 -6.06 -22.68 4.42
N LEU A 62 -7.16 -21.93 4.28
CA LEU A 62 -8.50 -22.43 4.58
C LEU A 62 -8.74 -23.52 3.55
N LYS A 63 -8.65 -24.76 4.02
CA LYS A 63 -8.88 -25.98 3.24
C LYS A 63 -10.31 -25.97 2.69
N LYS A 64 -10.54 -25.28 1.59
CA LYS A 64 -11.70 -25.49 0.71
C LYS A 64 -11.35 -26.62 -0.25
N GLU A 65 -11.35 -27.84 0.29
CA GLU A 65 -11.26 -29.09 -0.48
C GLU A 65 -11.68 -30.26 0.42
N GLN A 66 -12.92 -30.15 0.93
CA GLN A 66 -13.74 -31.26 1.38
C GLN A 66 -15.19 -30.90 0.99
N ALA A 67 -15.51 -31.06 -0.29
CA ALA A 67 -16.85 -31.19 -0.82
C ALA A 67 -16.74 -31.95 -2.15
#